data_AF-A0A2N2U035-F1
#
_entry.id   AF-A0A2N2U035-F1
#
_cell.length_a   1.000
_cell.length_b   1.000
_cell.length_c   1.000
_cell.angle_alpha   90.00
_cell.angle_beta   90.00
_cell.angle_gamma   90.00
#
_symmetry.space_group_name_H-M   'P 1'
#
loop_
_entity.id
_entity.type
_entity.pdbx_description
1 polymer ?
#
loop_
_entity_poly.entity_id
_entity_poly.type
_entity_poly.pdbx_seq_one_letter_code
_entity_poly.pdbx_strand_id
1 'polypeptide(L)' 'TIMADGTQITAADLGLDPGPAKAQPFNLRQAREHAERLAVSRALAHSEGNIAQAAELLGVTRPTLYDLMAKIGMK' A
#
# COMPACT_ATOMS: atom_id res chain seq x y z
N THR A 1 -26.71 -16.60 -9.59
CA THR A 1 -26.51 -16.62 -8.13
C THR A 1 -25.04 -16.87 -7.89
N ILE A 2 -24.31 -15.85 -7.43
CA ILE A 2 -22.89 -16.01 -7.06
C ILE A 2 -22.92 -16.48 -5.60
N MET A 3 -22.71 -17.77 -5.40
CA MET A 3 -22.59 -18.41 -4.09
C MET A 3 -21.19 -19.02 -4.05
N ALA A 4 -20.36 -18.62 -3.08
CA ALA A 4 -19.10 -19.29 -2.83
C ALA A 4 -19.40 -20.67 -2.22
N ASP A 5 -18.69 -21.71 -2.67
CA ASP A 5 -18.89 -23.12 -2.25
C ASP A 5 -18.47 -23.40 -0.78
N GLY A 6 -18.07 -22.38 0.00
CA GLY A 6 -17.60 -22.53 1.37
C GLY A 6 -18.02 -21.41 2.33
N THR A 7 -17.82 -21.64 3.64
CA THR A 7 -18.17 -20.70 4.73
C THR A 7 -17.32 -19.42 4.75
N GLN A 8 -16.27 -19.34 3.92
CA GLN A 8 -15.37 -18.20 3.83
C GLN A 8 -15.10 -17.87 2.36
N ILE A 9 -15.18 -16.58 2.02
CA ILE A 9 -14.83 -16.07 0.69
C ILE A 9 -13.30 -16.12 0.56
N THR A 10 -12.79 -16.90 -0.37
CA THR A 10 -11.36 -16.99 -0.69
C THR A 10 -10.97 -15.92 -1.71
N ALA A 11 -9.67 -15.61 -1.83
CA ALA A 11 -9.18 -14.66 -2.84
C ALA A 11 -9.55 -15.10 -4.27
N ALA A 12 -9.63 -16.41 -4.53
CA ALA A 12 -10.06 -16.97 -5.80
C ALA A 12 -11.53 -16.64 -6.11
N ASP A 13 -12.40 -16.62 -5.10
CA ASP A 13 -13.82 -16.29 -5.25
C ASP A 13 -14.06 -14.81 -5.62
N LEU A 14 -13.11 -13.94 -5.28
CA LEU A 14 -13.12 -12.51 -5.61
C LEU A 14 -12.40 -12.19 -6.93
N GLY A 15 -11.91 -13.21 -7.65
CA GLY A 15 -11.08 -13.00 -8.84
C GLY A 15 -9.76 -12.28 -8.54
N LEU A 16 -9.33 -12.29 -7.27
CA LEU A 16 -8.07 -11.69 -6.84
C LEU A 16 -6.96 -12.71 -7.07
N ASP A 17 -6.36 -12.65 -8.26
CA ASP A 17 -5.12 -13.37 -8.52
C ASP A 17 -4.06 -12.82 -7.55
N PRO A 18 -3.42 -13.64 -6.70
CA PRO A 18 -2.26 -13.21 -5.93
C PRO A 18 -1.16 -12.94 -6.94
N GLY A 19 -1.16 -11.73 -7.51
CA GLY A 19 -0.19 -11.29 -8.50
C GLY A 19 1.21 -11.65 -8.02
N PRO A 20 2.14 -11.89 -8.96
CA PRO A 20 3.39 -12.59 -8.71
C PRO A 20 4.00 -12.15 -7.39
N ALA A 21 4.24 -13.11 -6.50
CA ALA A 21 4.79 -12.88 -5.18
C ALA A 21 5.92 -11.86 -5.31
N LYS A 22 5.70 -10.63 -4.82
CA LYS A 22 6.65 -9.54 -5.02
C LYS A 22 8.00 -10.03 -4.51
N ALA A 23 9.00 -10.04 -5.40
CA ALA A 23 10.32 -10.53 -5.09
C ALA A 23 10.77 -9.93 -3.76
N GLN A 24 11.04 -10.78 -2.77
CA GLN A 24 11.43 -10.29 -1.47
C GLN A 24 12.74 -9.50 -1.62
N PRO A 25 12.79 -8.29 -1.04
CA PRO A 25 13.97 -7.46 -1.16
C PRO A 25 15.18 -8.18 -0.55
N PHE A 26 16.26 -8.28 -1.32
CA PHE A 26 17.45 -9.04 -0.94
C PHE A 26 18.29 -8.31 0.13
N ASN A 27 18.13 -6.99 0.24
CA ASN A 27 18.84 -6.17 1.23
C ASN A 27 17.90 -5.18 1.96
N LEU A 28 18.35 -4.72 3.13
CA LEU A 28 17.60 -3.83 4.01
C LEU A 28 17.23 -2.48 3.36
N ARG A 29 18.08 -1.97 2.46
CA ARG A 29 17.78 -0.73 1.74
C ARG A 29 16.53 -0.90 0.87
N GLN A 30 16.49 -1.96 0.06
CA GLN A 30 15.34 -2.28 -0.77
C GLN A 30 14.10 -2.60 0.07
N ALA A 31 14.28 -3.29 1.20
CA ALA A 31 13.19 -3.60 2.12
C ALA A 31 12.54 -2.34 2.69
N ARG A 32 13.36 -1.38 3.13
CA ARG A 32 12.88 -0.09 3.64
C ARG A 32 12.18 0.72 2.55
N GLU A 33 12.77 0.82 1.35
CA GLU A 33 12.15 1.53 0.23
C GLU A 33 10.80 0.90 -0.17
N HIS A 34 10.71 -0.43 -0.17
CA HIS A 34 9.46 -1.13 -0.45
C HIS A 34 8.40 -0.88 0.62
N ALA A 35 8.78 -0.98 1.89
CA ALA A 35 7.90 -0.72 3.02
C ALA A 35 7.41 0.74 3.03
N GLU A 36 8.30 1.71 2.80
CA GLU A 36 7.96 3.13 2.66
C GLU A 36 6.92 3.34 1.56
N ARG A 37 7.15 2.78 0.35
CA ARG A 37 6.21 2.88 -0.77
C ARG A 37 4.84 2.28 -0.46
N LEU A 38 4.81 1.11 0.18
CA LEU A 38 3.55 0.47 0.57
C LEU A 38 2.80 1.27 1.62
N ALA A 39 3.50 1.78 2.64
CA ALA A 39 2.87 2.57 3.70
C ALA A 39 2.24 3.84 3.14
N VAL A 40 2.97 4.59 2.31
CA VAL A 40 2.47 5.83 1.68
C VAL A 40 1.28 5.54 0.77
N SER A 41 1.37 4.51 -0.09
CA SER A 41 0.26 4.14 -0.97
C SER A 41 -1.00 3.75 -0.20
N ARG A 42 -0.86 3.00 0.91
CA ARG A 42 -2.00 2.60 1.74
C ARG A 42 -2.63 3.80 2.44
N ALA A 43 -1.82 4.70 3.00
CA ALA A 43 -2.31 5.90 3.66
C ALA A 43 -3.07 6.80 2.71
N LEU A 44 -2.55 7.02 1.49
CA LEU A 44 -3.24 7.79 0.44
C LEU A 44 -4.54 7.13 -0.02
N ALA A 45 -4.57 5.80 -0.14
CA ALA A 45 -5.78 5.07 -0.49
C ALA A 45 -6.85 5.18 0.62
N HIS A 46 -6.45 5.15 1.90
CA HIS A 46 -7.37 5.31 3.03
C HIS A 46 -7.84 6.75 3.24
N SER A 47 -7.06 7.72 2.79
CA SER A 47 -7.41 9.14 2.90
C SER A 47 -8.07 9.72 1.64
N GLU A 48 -8.40 8.88 0.65
CA GLU A 48 -8.99 9.30 -0.63
C GLU A 48 -8.15 10.40 -1.34
N GLY A 49 -6.82 10.35 -1.18
CA GLY A 49 -5.90 11.35 -1.72
C GLY A 49 -5.75 12.62 -0.86
N ASN A 50 -6.38 12.70 0.30
CA ASN A 50 -6.15 13.79 1.26
C ASN A 50 -4.77 13.64 1.91
N ILE A 51 -3.85 14.55 1.54
CA ILE A 51 -2.46 14.55 2.00
C ILE A 51 -2.36 14.84 3.50
N ALA A 52 -3.24 15.68 4.07
CA ALA A 52 -3.21 16.01 5.49
C ALA A 52 -3.51 14.77 6.33
N GLN A 53 -4.59 14.10 5.98
CA GLN A 53 -5.06 12.90 6.67
C GLN A 53 -4.09 11.72 6.44
N ALA A 54 -3.52 11.57 5.24
CA ALA A 54 -2.48 10.57 5.00
C ALA A 54 -1.24 10.80 5.88
N ALA A 55 -0.81 12.06 6.06
CA ALA A 55 0.33 12.40 6.90
C ALA A 55 0.04 12.07 8.38
N GLU A 56 -1.16 12.38 8.86
CA GLU A 56 -1.62 12.01 10.21
C GLU A 56 -1.64 10.49 10.41
N LEU A 57 -2.19 9.73 9.46
CA LEU A 57 -2.22 8.26 9.50
C LEU A 57 -0.81 7.64 9.53
N LEU A 58 0.15 8.29 8.88
CA LEU A 58 1.55 7.88 8.85
C LEU A 58 2.35 8.39 10.06
N GLY A 59 1.79 9.28 10.89
CA GLY A 59 2.48 9.89 12.03
C GLY A 59 3.60 10.85 11.63
N VAL A 60 3.51 11.46 10.44
CA VAL A 60 4.51 12.39 9.90
C VAL A 60 3.91 13.77 9.62
N THR A 61 4.76 14.76 9.39
CA THR A 61 4.30 16.09 8.98
C THR A 61 3.98 16.13 7.49
N ARG A 62 3.14 17.08 7.07
CA ARG A 62 2.78 17.28 5.65
C ARG A 62 4.02 17.48 4.76
N PRO A 63 5.01 18.33 5.10
CA PRO A 63 6.25 18.45 4.33
C PRO A 63 6.99 17.10 4.19
N THR A 64 7.09 16.33 5.27
CA THR A 64 7.74 15.01 5.25
C THR A 64 7.03 14.05 4.28
N LEU A 65 5.70 14.09 4.23
CA LEU A 65 4.93 13.27 3.28
C LEU A 65 5.19 13.70 1.83
N TYR A 66 5.28 15.00 1.55
CA TYR A 66 5.66 15.50 0.22
C TYR A 66 7.05 15.01 -0.20
N ASP A 67 8.03 15.08 0.71
CA ASP A 67 9.40 14.60 0.45
C ASP A 67 9.42 13.09 0.20
N LEU A 68 8.65 12.31 0.97
CA LEU A 68 8.47 10.87 0.78
C LEU A 68 7.85 10.57 -0.59
N MET A 69 6.79 11.26 -0.98
CA MET A 69 6.13 11.07 -2.28
C MET A 69 7.08 11.39 -3.43
N ALA A 70 7.81 12.51 -3.35
CA ALA A 70 8.81 12.92 -4.34
C ALA A 70 9.94 11.89 -4.47
N LYS A 71 10.46 11.37 -3.35
CA LYS A 71 11.50 10.34 -3.31
C LYS A 71 11.05 9.02 -3.96
N ILE A 72 9.78 8.66 -3.79
CA ILE A 72 9.21 7.39 -4.27
C ILE A 72 8.75 7.50 -5.75
N GLY A 73 8.61 8.71 -6.26
CA GLY A 73 8.17 9.01 -7.64
C GLY A 73 6.65 9.07 -7.80
N MET A 74 5.90 9.27 -6.72
CA MET A 74 4.46 9.56 -6.80
C MET A 74 4.28 11.05 -7.04
N LYS A 75 3.63 11.42 -8.14
CA LYS A 75 3.31 12.79 -8.53
C LYS A 75 1.82 12.95 -8.70
#